data_AF-A0A2D5SZR3-F1
#
_entry.id   AF-A0A2D5SZR3-F1
#
_cell.length_a   1.000
_cell.length_b   1.000
_cell.length_c   1.000
_cell.angle_alpha   90.00
_cell.angle_beta   90.00
_cell.angle_gamma   90.00
#
_symmetry.space_group_name_H-M   'P 1'
#
loop_
_entity.id
_entity.type
_entity.pdbx_description
1 polymer ?
#
loop_
_entity_poly.entity_id
_entity_poly.type
_entity_poly.pdbx_seq_one_letter_code
_entity_poly.pdbx_strand_id
1 'polypeptide(L)'
;MAYLIDEQKLEKVYLKSYHTIGRFKYNVDTLINSPEISRHHAIIEFTQGHWLIRDVSTNGIWINDKKISKNLPYQLCLNDKVDFAAPGRSSFVVGDLSTDCQFLVSQSDSGKVIEIKDQLLLPNEQEASHIAYFDSMLNYWFLEDLFTNDRQVLIDGGLISIFNDQWQFYCSSPSTITKQLKNEVAQNVDYALSFNVSLDEENTHLTLNVADQTVDLGTRSHHYLLLLLARTRILDKEAGLENELQGWMYREELAKALGVQMNHMNIMVHRARKQLADACLDICPEFAYMLESENGKVRLNCNDITIVKGSKLETRISI
;
A
#
# COMPACT_ATOMS: atom_id res chain seq x y z
N MET A 1 -10.69 -3.52 -10.30
CA MET A 1 -11.28 -2.21 -9.90
C MET A 1 -12.75 -2.30 -10.17
N ALA A 2 -13.63 -1.83 -9.28
CA ALA A 2 -15.02 -1.72 -9.69
C ALA A 2 -15.15 -0.70 -10.82
N TYR A 3 -15.78 -1.11 -11.93
CA TYR A 3 -16.02 -0.23 -13.07
C TYR A 3 -17.32 -0.58 -13.78
N LEU A 4 -17.89 0.44 -14.39
CA LEU A 4 -18.95 0.32 -15.37
C LEU A 4 -18.37 0.44 -16.78
N ILE A 5 -19.03 -0.18 -17.76
CA ILE A 5 -18.71 -0.04 -19.18
C ILE A 5 -19.80 0.84 -19.79
N ASP A 6 -19.43 1.99 -20.34
CA ASP A 6 -20.34 2.84 -21.12
C ASP A 6 -20.66 2.13 -22.45
N GLU A 7 -21.91 1.71 -22.67
CA GLU A 7 -22.26 0.96 -23.89
C GLU A 7 -22.13 1.81 -25.17
N GLN A 8 -22.18 3.14 -25.07
CA GLN A 8 -22.08 4.03 -26.23
C GLN A 8 -20.64 4.32 -26.60
N LYS A 9 -19.78 4.54 -25.60
CA LYS A 9 -18.37 4.90 -25.81
C LYS A 9 -17.44 3.68 -25.82
N LEU A 10 -17.90 2.55 -25.29
CA LEU A 10 -17.09 1.37 -25.01
C LEU A 10 -15.89 1.69 -24.09
N GLU A 11 -16.06 2.67 -23.21
CA GLU A 11 -15.05 3.12 -22.25
C GLU A 11 -15.36 2.60 -20.85
N LYS A 12 -14.31 2.35 -20.07
CA LYS A 12 -14.43 2.00 -18.66
C LYS A 12 -14.60 3.25 -17.81
N VAL A 13 -15.63 3.24 -16.97
CA VAL A 13 -15.87 4.23 -15.94
C VAL A 13 -15.55 3.61 -14.60
N TYR A 14 -14.37 3.95 -14.09
CA TYR A 14 -13.90 3.50 -12.79
C TYR A 14 -14.68 4.15 -11.65
N LEU A 15 -15.10 3.32 -10.67
CA LEU A 15 -15.93 3.75 -9.56
C LEU A 15 -15.08 4.15 -8.35
N LYS A 16 -15.40 5.31 -7.75
CA LYS A 16 -14.94 5.72 -6.41
C LYS A 16 -15.71 5.00 -5.31
N SER A 17 -15.16 4.93 -4.10
CA SER A 17 -15.90 4.44 -2.92
C SER A 17 -17.19 5.20 -2.69
N TYR A 18 -17.22 6.49 -3.04
CA TYR A 18 -18.43 7.27 -3.19
C TYR A 18 -18.39 7.97 -4.54
N HIS A 19 -19.22 7.50 -5.47
CA HIS A 19 -19.19 7.89 -6.88
C HIS A 19 -20.52 8.49 -7.30
N THR A 20 -20.47 9.67 -7.87
CA THR A 20 -21.64 10.44 -8.27
C THR A 20 -21.78 10.49 -9.78
N ILE A 21 -22.99 10.23 -10.27
CA ILE A 21 -23.32 10.25 -11.70
C ILE A 21 -24.38 11.30 -11.95
N GLY A 22 -24.21 12.14 -12.96
CA GLY A 22 -25.22 13.12 -13.33
C GLY A 22 -24.79 14.07 -14.44
N ARG A 23 -25.57 15.14 -14.65
CA ARG A 23 -25.31 16.14 -15.69
C ARG A 23 -24.45 17.32 -15.21
N PHE A 24 -24.22 17.48 -13.91
CA PHE A 24 -23.54 18.67 -13.40
C PHE A 24 -22.02 18.51 -13.41
N LYS A 25 -21.39 18.81 -14.56
CA LYS A 25 -19.96 18.62 -14.87
C LYS A 25 -18.96 18.94 -13.75
N TYR A 26 -19.24 19.93 -12.91
CA TYR A 26 -18.30 20.37 -11.87
C TYR A 26 -18.45 19.65 -10.53
N ASN A 27 -19.44 18.76 -10.39
CA ASN A 27 -19.81 18.18 -9.10
C ASN A 27 -20.29 16.72 -9.24
N VAL A 28 -19.89 16.06 -10.32
CA VAL A 28 -20.15 14.63 -10.54
C VAL A 28 -18.87 13.97 -11.01
N ASP A 29 -18.68 12.71 -10.61
CA ASP A 29 -17.53 11.90 -11.02
C ASP A 29 -17.71 11.35 -12.43
N THR A 30 -18.95 11.02 -12.82
CA THR A 30 -19.30 10.66 -14.20
C THR A 30 -20.33 11.61 -14.77
N LEU A 31 -19.93 12.33 -15.81
CA LEU A 31 -20.78 13.24 -16.56
C LEU A 31 -21.57 12.50 -17.64
N ILE A 32 -22.89 12.52 -17.53
CA ILE A 32 -23.81 12.15 -18.61
C ILE A 32 -24.51 13.42 -19.09
N ASN A 33 -24.10 13.92 -20.27
CA ASN A 33 -24.59 15.19 -20.80
C ASN A 33 -25.90 15.02 -21.60
N SER A 34 -27.00 14.72 -20.90
CA SER A 34 -28.34 14.60 -21.50
C SER A 34 -29.39 15.37 -20.70
N PRO A 35 -30.32 16.13 -21.32
CA PRO A 35 -31.35 16.90 -20.61
C PRO A 35 -32.21 16.08 -19.64
N GLU A 36 -32.38 14.79 -19.92
CA GLU A 36 -33.15 13.83 -19.11
C GLU A 36 -32.40 13.40 -17.84
N ILE A 37 -31.10 13.71 -17.76
CA ILE A 37 -30.25 13.39 -16.61
C ILE A 37 -30.26 14.57 -15.64
N SER A 38 -30.50 14.23 -14.37
CA SER A 38 -30.50 15.16 -13.24
C SER A 38 -29.08 15.63 -12.94
N ARG A 39 -28.95 16.80 -12.29
CA ARG A 39 -27.63 17.35 -11.92
C ARG A 39 -26.79 16.34 -11.12
N HIS A 40 -27.41 15.74 -10.11
CA HIS A 40 -26.99 14.53 -9.43
C HIS A 40 -28.11 13.51 -9.65
N HIS A 41 -27.82 12.41 -10.33
CA HIS A 41 -28.81 11.47 -10.78
C HIS A 41 -28.70 10.14 -10.02
N ALA A 42 -27.48 9.66 -9.84
CA ALA A 42 -27.21 8.45 -9.07
C ALA A 42 -26.01 8.66 -8.14
N ILE A 43 -26.02 7.90 -7.06
CA ILE A 43 -24.88 7.73 -6.17
C ILE A 43 -24.58 6.23 -6.15
N ILE A 44 -23.35 5.86 -6.42
CA ILE A 44 -22.83 4.52 -6.23
C ILE A 44 -21.86 4.57 -5.05
N GLU A 45 -22.08 3.73 -4.04
CA GLU A 45 -21.29 3.71 -2.83
C GLU A 45 -20.82 2.30 -2.51
N PHE A 46 -19.58 2.18 -2.06
CA PHE A 46 -19.05 0.96 -1.50
C PHE A 46 -19.22 0.99 0.02
N THR A 47 -20.06 0.10 0.56
CA THR A 47 -20.33 0.02 1.99
C THR A 47 -20.53 -1.42 2.43
N GLN A 48 -19.97 -1.78 3.59
CA GLN A 48 -20.07 -3.12 4.18
C GLN A 48 -19.67 -4.27 3.23
N GLY A 49 -18.70 -4.05 2.34
CA GLY A 49 -18.27 -5.08 1.38
C GLY A 49 -19.11 -5.16 0.11
N HIS A 50 -20.07 -4.27 -0.10
CA HIS A 50 -20.99 -4.29 -1.22
C HIS A 50 -21.04 -2.96 -1.96
N TRP A 51 -21.19 -3.02 -3.28
CA TRP A 51 -21.46 -1.87 -4.12
C TRP A 51 -22.96 -1.65 -4.22
N LEU A 52 -23.42 -0.48 -3.76
CA LEU A 52 -24.82 -0.09 -3.75
C LEU A 52 -25.03 1.10 -4.68
N ILE A 53 -26.12 1.11 -5.44
CA ILE A 53 -26.56 2.26 -6.22
C ILE A 53 -27.86 2.82 -5.62
N ARG A 54 -27.94 4.14 -5.52
CA ARG A 54 -29.14 4.88 -5.12
C ARG A 54 -29.57 5.84 -6.21
N ASP A 55 -30.86 5.80 -6.53
CA ASP A 55 -31.53 6.76 -7.40
C ASP A 55 -31.92 8.02 -6.63
N VAL A 56 -31.33 9.16 -6.98
CA VAL A 56 -31.66 10.49 -6.44
C VAL A 56 -32.28 11.40 -7.50
N SER A 57 -32.65 10.85 -8.65
CA SER A 57 -33.02 11.58 -9.85
C SER A 57 -34.52 11.90 -9.97
N THR A 58 -34.86 12.67 -11.00
CA THR A 58 -36.25 12.95 -11.38
C THR A 58 -36.85 11.83 -12.24
N ASN A 59 -36.09 11.34 -13.23
CA ASN A 59 -36.60 10.41 -14.23
C ASN A 59 -36.44 8.93 -13.83
N GLY A 60 -35.48 8.64 -12.97
CA GLY A 60 -35.26 7.35 -12.34
C GLY A 60 -34.12 6.53 -12.95
N ILE A 61 -33.86 5.39 -12.33
CA ILE A 61 -32.84 4.41 -12.76
C ILE A 61 -33.52 3.07 -13.04
N TRP A 62 -33.10 2.40 -14.10
CA TRP A 62 -33.52 1.05 -14.44
C TRP A 62 -32.34 0.11 -14.39
N ILE A 63 -32.52 -1.05 -13.76
CA ILE A 63 -31.53 -2.12 -13.71
C ILE A 63 -32.16 -3.38 -14.29
N ASN A 64 -31.56 -3.93 -15.34
CA ASN A 64 -32.09 -5.08 -16.10
C ASN A 64 -33.58 -4.88 -16.47
N ASP A 65 -33.87 -3.74 -17.10
CA ASP A 65 -35.20 -3.28 -17.52
C ASP A 65 -36.23 -3.03 -16.39
N LYS A 66 -35.83 -3.16 -15.12
CA LYS A 66 -36.70 -2.91 -13.96
C LYS A 66 -36.34 -1.60 -13.29
N LYS A 67 -37.33 -0.73 -13.10
CA LYS A 67 -37.15 0.52 -12.37
C LYS A 67 -36.88 0.25 -10.89
N ILE A 68 -35.78 0.76 -10.35
CA ILE A 68 -35.48 0.65 -8.92
C ILE A 68 -36.24 1.72 -8.12
N SER A 69 -36.40 1.49 -6.82
CA SER A 69 -37.05 2.46 -5.92
C SER A 69 -36.13 3.65 -5.65
N LYS A 70 -36.71 4.85 -5.76
CA LYS A 70 -36.00 6.10 -5.45
C LYS A 70 -35.49 6.12 -4.01
N ASN A 71 -34.27 6.58 -3.80
CA ASN A 71 -33.54 6.69 -2.53
C ASN A 71 -33.32 5.38 -1.75
N LEU A 72 -33.77 4.23 -2.26
CA LEU A 72 -33.49 2.93 -1.66
C LEU A 72 -32.21 2.36 -2.29
N PRO A 73 -31.24 1.88 -1.49
CA PRO A 73 -30.06 1.25 -2.04
C PRO A 73 -30.43 -0.05 -2.76
N TYR A 74 -29.89 -0.22 -3.96
CA TYR A 74 -29.90 -1.47 -4.71
C TYR A 74 -28.48 -2.01 -4.78
N GLN A 75 -28.27 -3.28 -4.43
CA GLN A 75 -26.96 -3.91 -4.53
C GLN A 75 -26.66 -4.29 -5.98
N LEU A 76 -25.57 -3.73 -6.53
CA LEU A 76 -25.11 -4.04 -7.88
C LEU A 76 -24.56 -5.46 -7.95
N CYS A 77 -24.86 -6.14 -9.06
CA CYS A 77 -24.30 -7.43 -9.44
C CYS A 77 -23.49 -7.31 -10.74
N LEU A 78 -22.53 -8.21 -10.93
CA LEU A 78 -21.80 -8.31 -12.20
C LEU A 78 -22.78 -8.53 -13.36
N ASN A 79 -22.52 -7.84 -14.47
CA ASN A 79 -23.35 -7.80 -15.68
C ASN A 79 -24.72 -7.13 -15.52
N ASP A 80 -25.02 -6.47 -14.40
CA ASP A 80 -26.20 -5.63 -14.32
C ASP A 80 -26.12 -4.54 -15.40
N LYS A 81 -27.18 -4.44 -16.20
CA LYS A 81 -27.37 -3.33 -17.13
C LYS A 81 -28.07 -2.20 -16.40
N VAL A 82 -27.42 -1.06 -16.29
CA VAL A 82 -27.89 0.15 -15.62
C VAL A 82 -28.22 1.21 -16.67
N ASP A 83 -29.48 1.59 -16.76
CA ASP A 83 -29.96 2.65 -17.63
C ASP A 83 -30.38 3.88 -16.79
N PHE A 84 -29.92 5.06 -17.20
CA PHE A 84 -30.26 6.32 -16.54
C PHE A 84 -31.35 7.07 -17.33
N ALA A 85 -32.38 7.52 -16.61
CA ALA A 85 -33.57 8.22 -17.10
C ALA A 85 -34.61 7.42 -17.91
N ALA A 86 -34.21 6.43 -18.70
CA ALA A 86 -35.14 5.51 -19.38
C ALA A 86 -34.43 4.24 -19.87
N PRO A 87 -35.13 3.10 -20.06
CA PRO A 87 -34.54 1.89 -20.62
C PRO A 87 -33.82 2.13 -21.97
N GLY A 88 -32.62 1.59 -22.11
CA GLY A 88 -31.78 1.76 -23.30
C GLY A 88 -31.25 3.18 -23.54
N ARG A 89 -31.36 4.08 -22.55
CA ARG A 89 -30.77 5.43 -22.61
C ARG A 89 -29.63 5.53 -21.60
N SER A 90 -28.52 6.12 -22.06
CA SER A 90 -27.32 6.32 -21.24
C SER A 90 -26.94 5.04 -20.50
N SER A 91 -26.80 3.95 -21.25
CA SER A 91 -26.71 2.59 -20.75
C SER A 91 -25.28 2.24 -20.33
N PHE A 92 -25.17 1.59 -19.18
CA PHE A 92 -23.92 1.10 -18.64
C PHE A 92 -24.06 -0.36 -18.23
N VAL A 93 -22.97 -1.12 -18.30
CA VAL A 93 -22.94 -2.50 -17.80
C VAL A 93 -21.92 -2.61 -16.68
N VAL A 94 -22.30 -3.25 -15.58
CA VAL A 94 -21.36 -3.55 -14.49
C VAL A 94 -20.33 -4.58 -14.96
N GLY A 95 -19.09 -4.14 -15.15
CA GLY A 95 -18.01 -5.00 -15.65
C GLY A 95 -17.21 -5.69 -14.55
N ASP A 96 -17.02 -5.01 -13.42
CA ASP A 96 -16.23 -5.49 -12.29
C ASP A 96 -16.76 -4.84 -10.99
N LEU A 97 -16.72 -5.57 -9.87
CA LEU A 97 -17.15 -5.14 -8.53
C LEU A 97 -16.11 -5.52 -7.45
N SER A 98 -14.86 -5.76 -7.83
CA SER A 98 -13.76 -6.13 -6.95
C SER A 98 -13.61 -5.12 -5.81
N THR A 99 -13.47 -5.61 -4.58
CA THR A 99 -13.55 -4.80 -3.35
C THR A 99 -12.21 -4.50 -2.71
N ASP A 100 -11.17 -5.27 -3.01
CA ASP A 100 -9.83 -5.13 -2.43
C ASP A 100 -8.85 -4.68 -3.50
N CYS A 101 -9.05 -3.46 -3.96
CA CYS A 101 -8.28 -2.99 -5.09
C CYS A 101 -7.96 -1.50 -4.97
N GLN A 102 -6.70 -1.19 -5.18
CA GLN A 102 -6.17 0.17 -5.18
C GLN A 102 -5.61 0.48 -6.55
N PHE A 103 -5.89 1.66 -7.08
CA PHE A 103 -5.46 2.03 -8.43
C PHE A 103 -4.95 3.44 -8.50
N LEU A 104 -3.99 3.65 -9.39
CA LEU A 104 -3.69 4.95 -9.96
C LEU A 104 -4.23 4.98 -11.38
N VAL A 105 -5.10 5.95 -11.66
CA VAL A 105 -5.66 6.18 -12.99
C VAL A 105 -5.13 7.50 -13.53
N SER A 106 -4.50 7.45 -14.70
CA SER A 106 -4.00 8.63 -15.37
C SER A 106 -5.14 9.60 -15.73
N GLN A 107 -4.92 10.89 -15.51
CA GLN A 107 -5.84 11.95 -15.90
C GLN A 107 -5.68 12.35 -17.37
N SER A 108 -4.54 12.03 -17.99
CA SER A 108 -4.31 12.27 -19.42
C SER A 108 -4.87 11.14 -20.30
N ASP A 109 -4.94 9.91 -19.79
CA ASP A 109 -5.41 8.73 -20.50
C ASP A 109 -6.10 7.75 -19.52
N SER A 110 -7.43 7.71 -19.56
CA SER A 110 -8.24 6.82 -18.68
C SER A 110 -8.01 5.32 -18.95
N GLY A 111 -7.35 4.95 -20.04
CA GLY A 111 -6.92 3.58 -20.31
C GLY A 111 -5.66 3.16 -19.54
N LYS A 112 -4.85 4.13 -19.07
CA LYS A 112 -3.64 3.87 -18.27
C LYS A 112 -3.99 3.75 -16.81
N VAL A 113 -3.97 2.52 -16.33
CA VAL A 113 -4.30 2.15 -14.96
C VAL A 113 -3.19 1.31 -14.37
N ILE A 114 -2.75 1.68 -13.18
CA ILE A 114 -1.78 0.92 -12.39
C ILE A 114 -2.55 0.35 -11.20
N GLU A 115 -2.66 -0.96 -11.15
CA GLU A 115 -3.20 -1.68 -9.99
C GLU A 115 -2.10 -1.78 -8.93
N ILE A 116 -2.38 -1.28 -7.73
CA ILE A 116 -1.51 -1.38 -6.57
C ILE A 116 -2.00 -2.55 -5.72
N LYS A 117 -1.10 -3.51 -5.47
CA LYS A 117 -1.30 -4.60 -4.52
C LYS A 117 -0.11 -4.64 -3.57
N ASP A 118 -0.39 -4.87 -2.30
CA ASP A 118 0.61 -4.91 -1.22
C ASP A 118 1.58 -3.72 -1.24
N GLN A 119 2.77 -3.96 -1.80
CA GLN A 119 3.82 -3.00 -2.03
C GLN A 119 4.24 -3.13 -3.50
N LEU A 120 4.22 -2.01 -4.22
CA LEU A 120 4.48 -1.96 -5.65
C LEU A 120 5.58 -0.96 -5.97
N LEU A 121 6.60 -1.42 -6.70
CA LEU A 121 7.65 -0.56 -7.26
C LEU A 121 7.18 0.06 -8.57
N LEU A 122 7.33 1.37 -8.70
CA LEU A 122 6.87 2.15 -9.83
C LEU A 122 8.05 2.86 -10.52
N PRO A 123 8.13 2.88 -11.87
CA PRO A 123 7.13 2.34 -12.79
C PRO A 123 7.21 0.80 -12.94
N ASN A 124 8.34 0.19 -12.58
CA ASN A 124 8.58 -1.25 -12.59
C ASN A 124 9.76 -1.58 -11.65
N GLU A 125 10.08 -2.87 -11.45
CA GLU A 125 11.15 -3.29 -10.54
C GLU A 125 12.57 -2.94 -10.99
N GLN A 126 12.81 -2.75 -12.28
CA GLN A 126 14.15 -2.50 -12.84
C GLN A 126 14.53 -1.02 -12.77
N GLU A 127 13.56 -0.13 -12.99
CA GLU A 127 13.76 1.32 -13.06
C GLU A 127 12.97 2.06 -11.96
N ALA A 128 12.75 1.39 -10.83
CA ALA A 128 11.92 1.90 -9.75
C ALA A 128 12.41 3.27 -9.25
N SER A 129 11.54 4.27 -9.35
CA SER A 129 11.73 5.60 -8.79
C SER A 129 10.82 5.86 -7.59
N HIS A 130 9.70 5.15 -7.50
CA HIS A 130 8.75 5.28 -6.40
C HIS A 130 8.35 3.90 -5.89
N ILE A 131 7.81 3.89 -4.67
CA ILE A 131 7.18 2.73 -4.09
C ILE A 131 5.83 3.10 -3.48
N ALA A 132 4.79 2.38 -3.86
CA ALA A 132 3.47 2.48 -3.24
C ALA A 132 3.31 1.35 -2.23
N TYR A 133 2.87 1.64 -1.01
CA TYR A 133 2.69 0.63 0.03
C TYR A 133 1.61 1.04 1.04
N PHE A 134 1.01 0.08 1.71
CA PHE A 134 0.06 0.31 2.81
C PHE A 134 0.78 0.30 4.16
N ASP A 135 0.58 1.34 4.97
CA ASP A 135 1.03 1.40 6.36
C ASP A 135 -0.14 0.99 7.27
N SER A 136 0.00 -0.14 7.96
CA SER A 136 -1.07 -0.75 8.76
C SER A 136 -1.34 -0.02 10.08
N MET A 137 -0.34 0.64 10.68
CA MET A 137 -0.53 1.43 11.91
C MET A 137 -1.26 2.73 11.62
N LEU A 138 -0.83 3.44 10.58
CA LEU A 138 -1.46 4.69 10.16
C LEU A 138 -2.75 4.42 9.36
N ASN A 139 -2.93 3.19 8.87
CA ASN A 139 -4.06 2.76 8.06
C ASN A 139 -4.24 3.63 6.80
N TYR A 140 -3.12 3.96 6.15
CA TYR A 140 -3.06 4.77 4.93
C TYR A 140 -2.15 4.13 3.89
N TRP A 141 -2.49 4.36 2.62
CA TRP A 141 -1.55 4.14 1.52
C TRP A 141 -0.58 5.30 1.42
N PHE A 142 0.68 4.98 1.13
CA PHE A 142 1.75 5.93 0.90
C PHE A 142 2.38 5.70 -0.47
N LEU A 143 2.86 6.80 -1.04
CA LEU A 143 3.78 6.82 -2.16
C LEU A 143 5.07 7.47 -1.69
N GLU A 144 6.19 6.78 -1.84
CA GLU A 144 7.51 7.25 -1.42
C GLU A 144 8.45 7.35 -2.63
N ASP A 145 9.13 8.49 -2.75
CA ASP A 145 10.20 8.69 -3.74
C ASP A 145 11.47 7.97 -3.26
N LEU A 146 12.01 7.07 -4.08
CA LEU A 146 13.16 6.24 -3.73
C LEU A 146 14.50 6.98 -3.83
N PHE A 147 14.54 8.21 -4.33
CA PHE A 147 15.74 9.05 -4.38
C PHE A 147 15.77 10.05 -3.23
N THR A 148 14.66 10.74 -2.95
CA THR A 148 14.58 11.76 -1.90
C THR A 148 14.10 11.20 -0.56
N ASN A 149 13.44 10.04 -0.57
CA ASN A 149 12.74 9.46 0.58
C ASN A 149 11.55 10.31 1.07
N ASP A 150 11.05 11.20 0.22
CA ASP A 150 9.85 11.95 0.50
C ASP A 150 8.63 11.05 0.38
N ARG A 151 7.77 11.09 1.40
CA ARG A 151 6.53 10.30 1.45
C ARG A 151 5.30 11.19 1.31
N GLN A 152 4.37 10.76 0.47
CA GLN A 152 3.07 11.37 0.27
C GLN A 152 1.97 10.38 0.64
N VAL A 153 0.97 10.83 1.40
CA VAL A 153 -0.23 10.04 1.69
C VAL A 153 -1.11 9.95 0.44
N LEU A 154 -1.54 8.75 0.09
CA LEU A 154 -2.50 8.48 -0.98
C LEU A 154 -3.92 8.45 -0.40
N ILE A 155 -4.70 9.48 -0.75
CA ILE A 155 -6.09 9.65 -0.31
C ILE A 155 -7.03 9.29 -1.46
N ASP A 156 -8.14 8.60 -1.18
CA ASP A 156 -9.14 8.24 -2.19
C ASP A 156 -9.65 9.48 -2.93
N GLY A 157 -9.59 9.44 -4.26
CA GLY A 157 -9.88 10.56 -5.15
C GLY A 157 -8.79 11.64 -5.24
N GLY A 158 -7.71 11.54 -4.45
CA GLY A 158 -6.59 12.48 -4.45
C GLY A 158 -5.72 12.39 -5.70
N LEU A 159 -5.07 13.50 -6.06
CA LEU A 159 -4.18 13.61 -7.20
C LEU A 159 -2.71 13.54 -6.78
N ILE A 160 -1.91 12.81 -7.55
CA ILE A 160 -0.45 12.75 -7.43
C ILE A 160 0.21 13.05 -8.78
N SER A 161 1.43 13.58 -8.74
CA SER A 161 2.21 13.95 -9.92
C SER A 161 3.40 13.03 -10.06
N ILE A 162 3.30 12.00 -10.92
CA ILE A 162 4.41 11.07 -11.20
C ILE A 162 4.46 10.75 -12.69
N PHE A 163 5.65 10.43 -13.19
CA PHE A 163 5.87 10.08 -14.61
C PHE A 163 5.41 11.15 -15.61
N ASN A 164 5.59 12.42 -15.28
CA ASN A 164 5.14 13.57 -16.07
C ASN A 164 3.62 13.58 -16.36
N ASP A 165 2.83 12.95 -15.51
CA ASP A 165 1.38 12.89 -15.62
C ASP A 165 0.72 13.10 -14.24
N GLN A 166 -0.56 13.45 -14.26
CA GLN A 166 -1.40 13.47 -13.07
C GLN A 166 -2.11 12.13 -12.95
N TRP A 167 -1.99 11.50 -11.79
CA TRP A 167 -2.68 10.25 -11.48
C TRP A 167 -3.63 10.48 -10.33
N GLN A 168 -4.84 9.94 -10.45
CA GLN A 168 -5.79 9.94 -9.36
C GLN A 168 -5.78 8.59 -8.66
N PHE A 169 -5.63 8.62 -7.34
CA PHE A 169 -5.66 7.42 -6.52
C PHE A 169 -7.10 7.03 -6.18
N TYR A 170 -7.40 5.75 -6.32
CA TYR A 170 -8.68 5.17 -5.97
C TYR A 170 -8.43 4.02 -4.99
N CYS A 171 -9.18 4.00 -3.89
CA CYS A 171 -9.11 2.93 -2.93
C CYS A 171 -10.52 2.51 -2.49
N SER A 172 -10.84 1.24 -2.70
CA SER A 172 -12.10 0.64 -2.26
C SER A 172 -12.06 0.11 -0.82
N SER A 173 -10.95 0.33 -0.08
CA SER A 173 -10.96 -0.01 1.35
C SER A 173 -12.01 0.84 2.07
N PRO A 174 -12.72 0.31 3.08
CA PRO A 174 -13.69 1.08 3.84
C PRO A 174 -13.03 2.32 4.44
N SER A 175 -13.20 3.47 3.80
CA SER A 175 -12.78 4.75 4.33
C SER A 175 -13.71 5.09 5.49
N THR A 176 -13.12 5.22 6.68
CA THR A 176 -13.76 5.68 7.93
C THR A 176 -14.86 4.76 8.49
N ILE A 177 -14.48 3.57 8.95
CA ILE A 177 -14.98 3.20 10.28
C ILE A 177 -14.23 4.13 11.23
N THR A 178 -14.93 5.02 11.93
CA THR A 178 -14.40 5.65 13.14
C THR A 178 -14.02 4.51 14.09
N LYS A 179 -12.78 4.01 13.98
CA LYS A 179 -12.27 3.03 14.92
C LYS A 179 -12.19 3.76 16.25
N GLN A 180 -13.09 3.38 17.15
CA GLN A 180 -12.96 3.68 18.56
C GLN A 180 -11.54 3.26 18.97
N LEU A 181 -10.79 4.20 19.58
CA LEU A 181 -9.42 3.95 20.06
C LEU A 181 -9.45 2.77 21.03
N LYS A 182 -9.12 1.58 20.52
CA LYS A 182 -8.65 0.51 21.36
C LYS A 182 -7.19 0.80 21.62
N ASN A 183 -6.92 1.31 22.82
CA ASN A 183 -5.60 1.20 23.42
C ASN A 183 -5.36 -0.28 23.70
N GLU A 184 -4.98 -1.05 22.68
CA GLU A 184 -4.37 -2.34 22.90
C GLU A 184 -2.90 -2.06 23.21
N VAL A 185 -2.58 -2.17 24.50
CA VAL A 185 -1.23 -2.12 25.03
C VAL A 185 -0.43 -3.21 24.31
N ALA A 186 0.53 -2.82 23.49
CA ALA A 186 1.45 -3.73 22.83
C ALA A 186 2.06 -4.66 23.89
N GLN A 187 1.82 -5.96 23.75
CA GLN A 187 2.57 -6.94 24.52
C GLN A 187 3.99 -6.94 23.97
N ASN A 188 4.98 -6.64 24.82
CA ASN A 188 6.38 -6.83 24.49
C ASN A 188 6.62 -8.32 24.26
N VAL A 189 6.67 -8.74 23.00
CA VAL A 189 7.10 -10.09 22.62
C VAL A 189 8.60 -10.02 22.42
N ASP A 190 9.35 -10.86 23.14
CA ASP A 190 10.79 -10.96 22.95
C ASP A 190 11.10 -11.63 21.60
N TYR A 191 12.05 -11.05 20.87
CA TYR A 191 12.49 -11.54 19.57
C TYR A 191 14.00 -11.44 19.40
N ALA A 192 14.55 -12.38 18.62
CA ALA A 192 15.98 -12.45 18.35
C ALA A 192 16.25 -12.69 16.86
N LEU A 193 17.21 -11.96 16.31
CA LEU A 193 17.69 -12.15 14.93
C LEU A 193 19.00 -12.93 14.92
N SER A 194 19.07 -13.99 14.11
CA SER A 194 20.27 -14.79 13.94
C SER A 194 20.75 -14.71 12.50
N PHE A 195 21.95 -14.17 12.31
CA PHE A 195 22.64 -14.06 11.03
C PHE A 195 23.67 -15.19 10.88
N ASN A 196 23.60 -15.93 9.79
CA ASN A 196 24.63 -16.87 9.39
C ASN A 196 25.25 -16.41 8.07
N VAL A 197 26.52 -16.01 8.15
CA VAL A 197 27.26 -15.32 7.10
C VAL A 197 28.33 -16.27 6.55
N SER A 198 28.41 -16.40 5.23
CA SER A 198 29.49 -17.16 4.61
C SER A 198 30.87 -16.52 4.85
N LEU A 199 31.94 -17.30 4.71
CA LEU A 199 33.30 -16.82 4.95
C LEU A 199 33.71 -15.68 4.02
N ASP A 200 33.23 -15.73 2.79
CA ASP A 200 33.39 -14.71 1.74
C ASP A 200 32.37 -13.55 1.84
N GLU A 201 31.44 -13.61 2.80
CA GLU A 201 30.33 -12.67 2.99
C GLU A 201 29.36 -12.53 1.81
N GLU A 202 29.40 -13.43 0.82
CA GLU A 202 28.46 -13.39 -0.32
C GLU A 202 27.04 -13.82 0.07
N ASN A 203 26.90 -14.66 1.10
CA ASN A 203 25.63 -15.21 1.53
C ASN A 203 25.35 -14.84 2.98
N THR A 204 24.23 -14.14 3.19
CA THR A 204 23.71 -13.83 4.52
C THR A 204 22.35 -14.51 4.70
N HIS A 205 22.35 -15.61 5.46
CA HIS A 205 21.14 -16.31 5.86
C HIS A 205 20.60 -15.70 7.15
N LEU A 206 19.28 -15.49 7.22
CA LEU A 206 18.63 -14.84 8.35
C LEU A 206 17.53 -15.75 8.93
N THR A 207 17.56 -15.90 10.25
CA THR A 207 16.53 -16.59 11.00
C THR A 207 15.97 -15.65 12.07
N LEU A 208 14.65 -15.64 12.22
CA LEU A 208 13.95 -14.85 13.22
C LEU A 208 13.36 -15.79 14.29
N ASN A 209 13.68 -15.53 15.55
CA ASN A 209 13.06 -16.22 16.68
C ASN A 209 12.09 -15.27 17.37
N VAL A 210 10.83 -15.66 17.50
CA VAL A 210 9.78 -14.90 18.20
C VAL A 210 9.07 -15.84 19.15
N ALA A 211 9.09 -15.53 20.46
CA ALA A 211 8.62 -16.46 21.49
C ALA A 211 9.20 -17.88 21.31
N ASP A 212 8.37 -18.90 21.10
CA ASP A 212 8.79 -20.30 20.90
C ASP A 212 8.86 -20.73 19.42
N GLN A 213 8.73 -19.78 18.48
CA GLN A 213 8.75 -20.07 17.04
C GLN A 213 10.03 -19.55 16.39
N THR A 214 10.62 -20.40 15.55
CA THR A 214 11.74 -20.06 14.68
C THR A 214 11.24 -19.99 13.24
N VAL A 215 11.34 -18.81 12.66
CA VAL A 215 10.97 -18.53 11.26
C VAL A 215 12.25 -18.38 10.44
N ASP A 216 12.41 -19.26 9.46
CA ASP A 216 13.51 -19.19 8.49
C ASP A 216 13.18 -18.17 7.37
N LEU A 217 13.96 -17.09 7.30
CA LEU A 217 13.83 -16.05 6.27
C LEU A 217 14.74 -16.31 5.05
N GLY A 218 15.56 -17.35 5.10
CA GLY A 218 16.43 -17.79 4.03
C GLY A 218 17.60 -16.83 3.76
N THR A 219 18.09 -16.86 2.52
CA THR A 219 19.18 -16.00 2.03
C THR A 219 18.63 -15.00 1.00
N ARG A 220 18.82 -13.70 1.23
CA ARG A 220 18.38 -12.62 0.35
C ARG A 220 19.43 -11.50 0.33
N SER A 221 19.48 -10.74 -0.76
CA SER A 221 20.45 -9.64 -0.91
C SER A 221 20.28 -8.55 0.16
N HIS A 222 19.04 -8.23 0.56
CA HIS A 222 18.77 -7.24 1.62
C HIS A 222 19.10 -7.72 3.04
N HIS A 223 19.45 -8.99 3.25
CA HIS A 223 19.93 -9.46 4.56
C HIS A 223 21.32 -8.92 4.91
N TYR A 224 22.17 -8.70 3.90
CA TYR A 224 23.48 -8.10 4.13
C TYR A 224 23.36 -6.64 4.63
N LEU A 225 22.35 -5.90 4.16
CA LEU A 225 21.99 -4.57 4.70
C LEU A 225 21.65 -4.66 6.19
N LEU A 226 20.80 -5.61 6.58
CA LEU A 226 20.45 -5.83 7.99
C LEU A 226 21.66 -6.21 8.83
N LEU A 227 22.56 -7.03 8.29
CA LEU A 227 23.82 -7.41 8.93
C LEU A 227 24.73 -6.20 9.21
N LEU A 228 24.85 -5.28 8.25
CA LEU A 228 25.65 -4.06 8.45
C LEU A 228 25.08 -3.20 9.58
N LEU A 229 23.75 -2.98 9.59
CA LEU A 229 23.08 -2.23 10.66
C LEU A 229 23.23 -2.93 12.03
N ALA A 230 23.14 -4.27 12.06
CA ALA A 230 23.36 -5.07 13.26
C ALA A 230 24.79 -4.90 13.79
N ARG A 231 25.80 -5.03 12.92
CA ARG A 231 27.22 -4.83 13.29
C ARG A 231 27.46 -3.43 13.86
N THR A 232 26.90 -2.38 13.23
CA THR A 232 27.01 -1.00 13.74
C THR A 232 26.42 -0.86 15.14
N ARG A 233 25.22 -1.41 15.36
CA ARG A 233 24.58 -1.37 16.69
C ARG A 233 25.43 -2.08 17.77
N ILE A 234 26.01 -3.22 17.43
CA ILE A 234 26.88 -3.98 18.34
C ILE A 234 28.15 -3.18 18.67
N LEU A 235 28.81 -2.60 17.66
CA LEU A 235 29.99 -1.76 17.86
C LEU A 235 29.70 -0.53 18.73
N ASP A 236 28.57 0.14 18.51
CA ASP A 236 28.17 1.30 19.32
C ASP A 236 27.92 0.91 20.79
N LYS A 237 27.32 -0.26 21.03
CA LYS A 237 27.15 -0.78 22.39
C LYS A 237 28.49 -1.14 23.04
N GLU A 238 29.39 -1.78 22.31
CA GLU A 238 30.75 -2.11 22.81
C GLU A 238 31.56 -0.84 23.12
N ALA A 239 31.33 0.24 22.38
CA ALA A 239 31.90 1.55 22.65
C ALA A 239 31.21 2.30 23.82
N GLY A 240 30.14 1.73 24.40
CA GLY A 240 29.44 2.28 25.57
C GLY A 240 28.47 3.42 25.26
N LEU A 241 27.99 3.56 24.01
CA LEU A 241 26.97 4.54 23.66
C LEU A 241 25.62 4.21 24.33
N GLU A 242 24.81 5.24 24.57
CA GLU A 242 23.43 5.08 25.06
C GLU A 242 22.55 4.38 24.02
N ASN A 243 21.58 3.58 24.47
CA ASN A 243 20.71 2.76 23.60
C ASN A 243 20.03 3.56 22.47
N GLU A 244 19.66 4.81 22.73
CA GLU A 244 19.00 5.70 21.77
C GLU A 244 19.92 6.13 20.63
N LEU A 245 21.24 6.16 20.87
CA LEU A 245 22.26 6.58 19.90
C LEU A 245 22.88 5.42 19.12
N GLN A 246 22.65 4.17 19.54
CA GLN A 246 23.24 2.99 18.91
C GLN A 246 22.60 2.63 17.57
N GLY A 247 23.42 2.22 16.60
CA GLY A 247 23.02 1.54 15.37
C GLY A 247 22.60 2.46 14.22
N TRP A 248 22.73 3.78 14.38
CA TRP A 248 22.34 4.75 13.37
C TRP A 248 23.40 4.91 12.29
N MET A 249 23.04 4.63 11.04
CA MET A 249 23.90 4.83 9.88
C MET A 249 23.26 5.79 8.87
N TYR A 250 24.03 6.71 8.31
CA TYR A 250 23.55 7.55 7.21
C TYR A 250 23.29 6.71 5.97
N ARG A 251 22.22 7.00 5.23
CA ARG A 251 21.85 6.25 4.02
C ARG A 251 22.94 6.28 2.95
N GLU A 252 23.65 7.39 2.81
CA GLU A 252 24.77 7.53 1.87
C GLU A 252 25.94 6.60 2.21
N GLU A 253 26.24 6.50 3.52
CA GLU A 253 27.28 5.60 4.03
C GLU A 253 26.87 4.14 3.86
N LEU A 254 25.61 3.81 4.16
CA LEU A 254 25.06 2.47 3.98
C LEU A 254 25.07 2.04 2.50
N ALA A 255 24.63 2.91 1.59
CA ALA A 255 24.66 2.65 0.15
C ALA A 255 26.10 2.42 -0.35
N LYS A 256 27.04 3.24 0.13
CA LYS A 256 28.47 3.08 -0.18
C LYS A 256 29.05 1.77 0.37
N ALA A 257 28.72 1.39 1.60
CA ALA A 257 29.17 0.16 2.23
C ALA A 257 28.62 -1.09 1.51
N LEU A 258 27.39 -1.00 1.01
CA LEU A 258 26.76 -2.04 0.19
C LEU A 258 27.29 -2.07 -1.26
N GLY A 259 27.93 -1.00 -1.72
CA GLY A 259 28.36 -0.87 -3.12
C GLY A 259 27.21 -0.71 -4.11
N VAL A 260 26.07 -0.16 -3.67
CA VAL A 260 24.85 -0.01 -4.48
C VAL A 260 24.41 1.45 -4.58
N GLN A 261 23.55 1.75 -5.54
CA GLN A 261 22.94 3.07 -5.66
C GLN A 261 21.89 3.31 -4.55
N MET A 262 21.64 4.58 -4.21
CA MET A 262 20.73 4.99 -3.13
C MET A 262 19.32 4.40 -3.29
N ASN A 263 18.75 4.48 -4.49
CA ASN A 263 17.44 3.90 -4.79
C ASN A 263 17.41 2.39 -4.56
N HIS A 264 18.45 1.66 -4.97
CA HIS A 264 18.56 0.22 -4.76
C HIS A 264 18.65 -0.12 -3.26
N MET A 265 19.42 0.65 -2.49
CA MET A 265 19.47 0.53 -1.04
C MET A 265 18.09 0.77 -0.41
N ASN A 266 17.36 1.81 -0.84
CA ASN A 266 16.01 2.08 -0.35
C ASN A 266 15.04 0.92 -0.69
N ILE A 267 15.13 0.34 -1.88
CA ILE A 267 14.38 -0.88 -2.24
C ILE A 267 14.73 -2.04 -1.30
N MET A 268 16.01 -2.23 -0.95
CA MET A 268 16.42 -3.25 0.02
C MET A 268 15.83 -3.01 1.41
N VAL A 269 15.76 -1.76 1.88
CA VAL A 269 15.08 -1.39 3.15
C VAL A 269 13.60 -1.78 3.11
N HIS A 270 12.89 -1.44 2.04
CA HIS A 270 11.49 -1.79 1.87
C HIS A 270 11.25 -3.30 1.80
N ARG A 271 12.11 -4.04 1.08
CA ARG A 271 12.05 -5.51 1.01
C ARG A 271 12.30 -6.15 2.38
N ALA A 272 13.26 -5.63 3.14
CA ALA A 272 13.52 -6.08 4.50
C ALA A 272 12.32 -5.86 5.41
N ARG A 273 11.72 -4.65 5.40
CA ARG A 273 10.49 -4.34 6.16
C ARG A 273 9.35 -5.28 5.80
N LYS A 274 9.08 -5.46 4.50
CA LYS A 274 8.01 -6.33 4.03
C LYS A 274 8.22 -7.77 4.48
N GLN A 275 9.43 -8.32 4.29
CA GLN A 275 9.71 -9.69 4.69
C GLN A 275 9.58 -9.91 6.20
N LEU A 276 10.01 -8.95 7.02
CA LEU A 276 9.85 -8.99 8.48
C LEU A 276 8.37 -8.89 8.89
N ALA A 277 7.59 -8.02 8.22
CA ALA A 277 6.15 -7.89 8.46
C ALA A 277 5.39 -9.17 8.09
N ASP A 278 5.64 -9.72 6.91
CA ASP A 278 4.99 -10.93 6.40
C ASP A 278 5.31 -12.16 7.28
N ALA A 279 6.52 -12.23 7.84
CA ALA A 279 6.95 -13.31 8.74
C ALA A 279 6.22 -13.32 10.10
N CYS A 280 5.65 -12.18 10.51
CA CYS A 280 5.07 -11.99 11.84
C CYS A 280 3.65 -11.40 11.83
N LEU A 281 2.94 -11.48 10.69
CA LEU A 281 1.64 -10.85 10.46
C LEU A 281 0.60 -11.16 11.56
N ASP A 282 0.67 -12.36 12.15
CA ASP A 282 -0.26 -12.84 13.18
C ASP A 282 0.22 -12.65 14.63
N ILE A 283 1.51 -12.32 14.83
CA ILE A 283 2.15 -12.33 16.16
C ILE A 283 2.40 -10.91 16.67
N CYS A 284 2.90 -10.01 15.82
CA CYS A 284 3.20 -8.64 16.22
C CYS A 284 3.41 -7.72 14.99
N PRO A 285 2.49 -6.79 14.69
CA PRO A 285 2.62 -5.89 13.54
C PRO A 285 3.74 -4.85 13.68
N GLU A 286 4.35 -4.71 14.86
CA GLU A 286 5.41 -3.73 15.13
C GLU A 286 6.77 -4.12 14.49
N PHE A 287 6.91 -5.35 14.00
CA PHE A 287 8.15 -5.84 13.37
C PHE A 287 8.54 -5.08 12.10
N ALA A 288 7.57 -4.52 11.36
CA ALA A 288 7.84 -3.64 10.23
C ALA A 288 8.66 -2.40 10.62
N TYR A 289 8.60 -2.00 11.90
CA TYR A 289 9.28 -0.83 12.47
C TYR A 289 10.61 -1.17 13.16
N MET A 290 11.07 -2.44 13.11
CA MET A 290 12.46 -2.79 13.47
C MET A 290 13.46 -1.95 12.68
N LEU A 291 13.13 -1.59 11.44
CA LEU A 291 13.92 -0.65 10.65
C LEU A 291 13.41 0.77 10.85
N GLU A 292 14.01 1.44 11.82
CA GLU A 292 13.73 2.84 12.11
C GLU A 292 14.43 3.75 11.10
N SER A 293 13.86 4.93 10.90
CA SER A 293 14.44 5.94 10.02
C SER A 293 14.24 7.31 10.64
N GLU A 294 15.33 8.06 10.76
CA GLU A 294 15.33 9.39 11.36
C GLU A 294 16.37 10.27 10.64
N ASN A 295 15.98 11.47 10.18
CA ASN A 295 16.88 12.47 9.62
C ASN A 295 17.88 11.93 8.57
N GLY A 296 17.40 11.07 7.65
CA GLY A 296 18.23 10.46 6.61
C GLY A 296 19.13 9.31 7.09
N LYS A 297 19.00 8.90 8.34
CA LYS A 297 19.64 7.71 8.92
C LYS A 297 18.67 6.55 9.01
N VAL A 298 19.22 5.34 9.07
CA VAL A 298 18.48 4.09 9.28
C VAL A 298 19.19 3.31 10.38
N ARG A 299 18.41 2.62 11.22
CA ARG A 299 18.95 1.65 12.18
C ARG A 299 18.10 0.40 12.25
N LEU A 300 18.71 -0.70 12.68
CA LEU A 300 18.00 -1.90 13.08
C LEU A 300 17.79 -1.87 14.60
N ASN A 301 16.56 -1.63 15.03
CA ASN A 301 16.17 -1.70 16.44
C ASN A 301 15.81 -3.14 16.82
N CYS A 302 16.82 -3.88 17.29
CA CYS A 302 16.67 -5.24 17.81
C CYS A 302 17.55 -5.42 19.04
N ASN A 303 17.03 -6.15 20.03
CA ASN A 303 17.65 -6.30 21.35
C ASN A 303 18.52 -7.56 21.47
N ASP A 304 18.15 -8.67 20.81
CA ASP A 304 18.97 -9.88 20.72
C ASP A 304 19.38 -10.14 19.27
N ILE A 305 20.67 -9.98 18.99
CA ILE A 305 21.25 -10.24 17.68
C ILE A 305 22.45 -11.18 17.84
N THR A 306 22.43 -12.28 17.09
CA THR A 306 23.53 -13.24 17.01
C THR A 306 24.09 -13.25 15.59
N ILE A 307 25.41 -13.10 15.44
CA ILE A 307 26.10 -13.14 14.15
C ILE A 307 27.13 -14.27 14.16
N VAL A 308 26.95 -15.24 13.26
CA VAL A 308 27.86 -16.37 13.04
C VAL A 308 28.48 -16.24 11.65
N LYS A 309 29.81 -16.27 11.57
CA LYS A 309 30.54 -16.25 10.29
C LYS A 309 31.23 -17.60 10.07
N GLY A 310 30.82 -18.30 9.02
CA GLY A 310 31.22 -19.69 8.75
C GLY A 310 30.80 -20.61 9.91
N SER A 311 31.76 -21.11 10.67
CA SER A 311 31.51 -21.97 11.85
C SER A 311 31.88 -21.30 13.17
N LYS A 312 32.16 -19.99 13.18
CA LYS A 312 32.58 -19.23 14.36
C LYS A 312 31.54 -18.16 14.69
N LEU A 313 31.21 -18.05 15.98
CA LEU A 313 30.48 -16.89 16.49
C LEU A 313 31.35 -15.65 16.24
N GLU A 314 30.86 -14.70 15.45
CA GLU A 314 31.54 -13.43 15.19
C GLU A 314 31.28 -12.48 16.35
N THR A 315 30.00 -12.25 16.67
CA THR A 315 29.58 -11.43 17.81
C THR A 315 28.12 -11.72 18.20
N ARG A 316 27.74 -11.36 19.44
CA ARG A 316 26.36 -11.42 19.94
C ARG A 316 26.08 -10.24 20.86
N ILE A 317 24.88 -9.68 20.74
CA ILE A 317 24.30 -8.70 21.66
C ILE A 317 22.98 -9.25 22.20
N SER A 318 22.79 -9.18 23.51
CA SER A 318 21.47 -9.28 24.16
C SER A 318 21.36 -8.06 25.08
N ILE A 319 20.23 -7.36 25.04
CA ILE A 319 19.89 -6.26 25.97
C ILE A 319 18.99 -6.83 27.06
#